data_AF-A0A968MVE2-F1
#
_entry.id   AF-A0A968MVE2-F1
#
_cell.length_a   1.000
_cell.length_b   1.000
_cell.length_c   1.000
_cell.angle_alpha   90.00
_cell.angle_beta   90.00
_cell.angle_gamma   90.00
#
_symmetry.space_group_name_H-M   'P 1'
#
loop_
_entity.id
_entity.type
_entity.pdbx_description
1 polymer ?
#
loop_
_entity_poly.entity_id
_entity_poly.type
_entity_poly.pdbx_seq_one_letter_code
_entity_poly.pdbx_strand_id
1 'polypeptide(L)'
;MDNPKSKGIRAGAAKILEKVAEKQPDLIANQLEKLKPALTVKEPQTRWMLMQVFGYCAKLNPKDCESIIDYAKQYLTENAGVCLSGAVHLYLGRIGATSDKTADKVLPILDDALKTASENEIDWILEGFINIADRVNSDSKELIKRNAELHLDSKKKATQTRVKKILNKIE
;
A
#
# COMPACT_ATOMS: atom_id res chain seq x y z
N MET A 1 1.34 29.29 -1.10
CA MET A 1 0.23 29.89 -1.87
C MET A 1 -0.62 28.75 -2.44
N ASP A 2 -1.83 28.55 -1.90
CA ASP A 2 -2.81 27.57 -2.39
C ASP A 2 -3.58 28.15 -3.59
N ASN A 3 -3.05 27.97 -4.81
CA ASN A 3 -3.75 28.31 -6.05
C ASN A 3 -4.57 27.08 -6.55
N PRO A 4 -5.90 27.16 -6.67
CA PRO A 4 -6.75 26.06 -7.14
C PRO A 4 -6.35 25.48 -8.51
N LYS A 5 -5.83 26.31 -9.43
CA LYS A 5 -5.33 25.83 -10.74
C LYS A 5 -4.11 24.92 -10.57
N SER A 6 -3.26 25.22 -9.59
CA SER A 6 -2.06 24.42 -9.28
C SER A 6 -2.43 23.04 -8.73
N LYS A 7 -3.53 22.94 -7.97
CA LYS A 7 -4.09 21.65 -7.50
C LYS A 7 -4.48 20.73 -8.64
N GLY A 8 -5.25 21.24 -9.62
CA GLY A 8 -5.69 20.44 -10.77
C GLY A 8 -4.52 19.91 -11.60
N ILE A 9 -3.51 20.76 -11.81
CA ILE A 9 -2.27 20.38 -12.53
C ILE A 9 -1.51 19.29 -11.77
N ARG A 10 -1.32 19.41 -10.45
CA ARG A 10 -0.65 18.39 -9.64
C ARG A 10 -1.36 17.04 -9.69
N ALA A 11 -2.68 17.03 -9.48
CA ALA A 11 -3.47 15.80 -9.52
C ALA A 11 -3.45 15.14 -10.91
N GLY A 12 -3.50 15.94 -11.98
CA GLY A 12 -3.37 15.47 -13.36
C GLY A 12 -2.00 14.85 -13.63
N ALA A 13 -0.92 15.53 -13.22
CA ALA A 13 0.45 15.01 -13.36
C ALA A 13 0.66 13.72 -12.55
N ALA A 14 0.19 13.67 -11.30
CA ALA A 14 0.28 12.49 -10.46
C ALA A 14 -0.48 11.29 -11.06
N LYS A 15 -1.62 11.53 -11.71
CA LYS A 15 -2.36 10.49 -12.44
C LYS A 15 -1.57 9.92 -13.61
N ILE A 16 -0.90 10.78 -14.38
CA ILE A 16 -0.05 10.34 -15.50
C ILE A 16 1.10 9.50 -14.95
N LEU A 17 1.78 9.97 -13.89
CA LEU A 17 2.86 9.22 -13.25
C LEU A 17 2.40 7.86 -12.73
N GLU A 18 1.23 7.78 -12.10
CA GLU A 18 0.63 6.52 -11.65
C GLU A 18 0.42 5.55 -12.81
N LYS A 19 -0.12 6.01 -13.96
CA LYS A 19 -0.31 5.18 -15.15
C LYS A 19 0.97 4.77 -15.86
N VAL A 20 1.99 5.63 -15.85
CA VAL A 20 3.31 5.25 -16.36
C VAL A 20 3.94 4.23 -15.43
N ALA A 21 3.96 4.46 -14.11
CA ALA A 21 4.54 3.53 -13.14
C ALA A 21 3.85 2.16 -13.14
N GLU A 22 2.53 2.12 -13.32
CA GLU A 22 1.76 0.88 -13.44
C GLU A 22 2.21 0.00 -14.62
N LYS A 23 2.63 0.62 -15.74
CA LYS A 23 2.96 -0.08 -16.99
C LYS A 23 4.45 -0.23 -17.26
N GLN A 24 5.23 0.79 -16.90
CA GLN A 24 6.66 0.95 -17.16
C GLN A 24 7.34 1.63 -15.95
N PRO A 25 7.41 0.92 -14.80
CA PRO A 25 7.96 1.48 -13.56
C PRO A 25 9.43 1.88 -13.66
N ASP A 26 10.19 1.27 -14.57
CA ASP A 26 11.61 1.57 -14.85
C ASP A 26 11.84 3.02 -15.30
N LEU A 27 10.87 3.63 -15.99
CA LEU A 27 10.96 5.04 -16.41
C LEU A 27 10.89 6.02 -15.23
N ILE A 28 10.31 5.60 -14.10
CA ILE A 28 10.05 6.45 -12.93
C ILE A 28 10.96 6.09 -11.75
N ALA A 29 11.37 4.83 -11.60
CA ALA A 29 12.05 4.31 -10.42
C ALA A 29 13.31 5.11 -10.01
N ASN A 30 14.08 5.62 -10.98
CA ASN A 30 15.30 6.40 -10.72
C ASN A 30 15.03 7.88 -10.35
N GLN A 31 13.77 8.30 -10.33
CA GLN A 31 13.37 9.70 -10.07
C GLN A 31 12.44 9.84 -8.86
N LEU A 32 12.19 8.77 -8.10
CA LEU A 32 11.26 8.75 -6.98
C LEU A 32 11.58 9.81 -5.92
N GLU A 33 12.86 10.06 -5.63
CA GLU A 33 13.28 11.12 -4.69
C GLU A 33 12.66 12.48 -5.02
N LYS A 34 12.57 12.82 -6.31
CA LYS A 34 12.02 14.10 -6.78
C LYS A 34 10.51 14.23 -6.52
N LEU A 35 9.82 13.12 -6.28
CA LEU A 35 8.38 13.09 -6.02
C LEU A 35 8.04 13.24 -4.54
N LYS A 36 8.99 13.05 -3.62
CA LYS A 36 8.75 13.14 -2.17
C LYS A 36 8.14 14.47 -1.71
N PRO A 37 8.54 15.65 -2.23
CA PRO A 37 7.89 16.90 -1.83
C PRO A 37 6.38 16.93 -2.10
N ALA A 38 5.91 16.14 -3.08
CA ALA A 38 4.50 16.06 -3.42
C ALA A 38 3.70 15.12 -2.49
N LEU A 39 4.35 14.40 -1.57
CA LEU A 39 3.68 13.65 -0.50
C LEU A 39 3.05 14.60 0.54
N THR A 40 3.61 15.77 0.79
CA THR A 40 3.12 16.68 1.85
C THR A 40 1.98 17.60 1.40
N VAL A 41 1.53 17.51 0.15
CA VAL A 41 0.48 18.40 -0.36
C VAL A 41 -0.88 18.05 0.24
N LYS A 42 -1.72 19.07 0.47
CA LYS A 42 -3.03 18.91 1.13
C LYS A 42 -4.00 18.03 0.35
N GLU A 43 -3.82 17.86 -0.96
CA GLU A 43 -4.74 17.10 -1.79
C GLU A 43 -4.60 15.58 -1.67
N PRO A 44 -5.62 14.85 -1.17
CA PRO A 44 -5.53 13.39 -1.03
C PRO A 44 -5.29 12.67 -2.35
N GLN A 45 -5.86 13.18 -3.45
CA GLN A 45 -5.70 12.58 -4.78
C GLN A 45 -4.25 12.63 -5.28
N THR A 46 -3.46 13.64 -4.96
CA THR A 46 -2.04 13.64 -5.33
C THR A 46 -1.30 12.59 -4.49
N ARG A 47 -1.55 12.58 -3.18
CA ARG A 47 -0.91 11.66 -2.23
C ARG A 47 -1.19 10.19 -2.56
N TRP A 48 -2.44 9.82 -2.85
CA TRP A 48 -2.81 8.44 -3.13
C TRP A 48 -2.16 7.89 -4.41
N MET A 49 -1.79 8.77 -5.35
CA MET A 49 -1.33 8.42 -6.68
C MET A 49 0.17 8.22 -6.59
N LEU A 50 0.83 9.06 -5.80
CA LEU A 50 2.21 8.83 -5.42
C LEU A 50 2.36 7.54 -4.62
N MET A 51 1.47 7.22 -3.67
CA MET A 51 1.53 5.92 -2.99
C MET A 51 1.51 4.75 -3.99
N GLN A 52 0.66 4.83 -5.02
CA GLN A 52 0.66 3.84 -6.09
C GLN A 52 1.96 3.83 -6.89
N VAL A 53 2.50 4.99 -7.29
CA VAL A 53 3.78 5.13 -8.01
C VAL A 53 4.93 4.47 -7.23
N PHE A 54 5.08 4.81 -5.95
CA PHE A 54 6.10 4.21 -5.08
C PHE A 54 5.86 2.70 -4.94
N GLY A 55 4.61 2.26 -4.81
CA GLY A 55 4.27 0.84 -4.76
C GLY A 55 4.70 0.09 -6.03
N TYR A 56 4.39 0.63 -7.22
CA TYR A 56 4.77 0.01 -8.49
C TYR A 56 6.29 -0.04 -8.71
N CYS A 57 7.02 0.97 -8.22
CA CYS A 57 8.47 1.04 -8.37
C CYS A 57 9.25 0.30 -7.26
N ALA A 58 8.57 -0.26 -6.25
CA ALA A 58 9.18 -0.83 -5.05
C ALA A 58 10.29 -1.86 -5.34
N LYS A 59 10.09 -2.74 -6.35
CA LYS A 59 11.10 -3.75 -6.72
C LYS A 59 12.35 -3.15 -7.39
N LEU A 60 12.20 -2.02 -8.07
CA LEU A 60 13.27 -1.39 -8.85
C LEU A 60 14.09 -0.40 -8.01
N ASN A 61 13.44 0.30 -7.08
CA ASN A 61 14.11 1.21 -6.16
C ASN A 61 13.52 1.07 -4.74
N PRO A 62 13.82 -0.04 -4.04
CA PRO A 62 13.28 -0.30 -2.71
C PRO A 62 13.75 0.73 -1.67
N LYS A 63 14.93 1.33 -1.84
CA LYS A 63 15.49 2.31 -0.92
C LYS A 63 14.61 3.57 -0.83
N ASP A 64 14.28 4.17 -1.97
CA ASP A 64 13.47 5.39 -1.98
C ASP A 64 12.02 5.10 -1.60
N CYS A 65 11.51 3.92 -1.97
CA CYS A 65 10.20 3.47 -1.50
C CYS A 65 10.17 3.29 0.02
N GLU A 66 11.10 2.55 0.61
CA GLU A 66 11.14 2.32 2.07
C GLU A 66 11.21 3.64 2.86
N SER A 67 11.90 4.65 2.32
CA SER A 67 12.02 5.95 2.98
C SER A 67 10.70 6.73 3.14
N ILE A 68 9.60 6.29 2.51
CA ILE A 68 8.29 6.94 2.63
C ILE A 68 7.29 6.19 3.53
N ILE A 69 7.73 5.13 4.24
CA ILE A 69 6.86 4.36 5.15
C ILE A 69 6.23 5.25 6.24
N ASP A 70 6.94 6.26 6.75
CA ASP A 70 6.36 7.11 7.79
C ASP A 70 5.26 8.04 7.26
N TYR A 71 5.32 8.45 5.98
CA TYR A 71 4.19 9.13 5.33
C TYR A 71 2.98 8.20 5.21
N ALA A 72 3.20 6.93 4.86
CA ALA A 72 2.14 5.94 4.80
C ALA A 72 1.44 5.75 6.16
N LYS A 73 2.19 5.65 7.26
CA LYS A 73 1.63 5.59 8.62
C LYS A 73 0.81 6.85 8.92
N GLN A 74 1.34 8.03 8.63
CA GLN A 74 0.65 9.29 8.84
C GLN A 74 -0.70 9.30 8.11
N TYR A 75 -0.74 8.89 6.84
CA TYR A 75 -1.98 8.90 6.05
C TYR A 75 -3.07 7.96 6.58
N LEU A 76 -2.70 6.84 7.21
CA LEU A 76 -3.67 5.95 7.85
C LEU A 76 -4.35 6.63 9.05
N THR A 77 -3.69 7.59 9.71
CA THR A 77 -4.26 8.33 10.85
C THR A 77 -5.08 9.56 10.46
N GLU A 78 -4.96 10.04 9.21
CA GLU A 78 -5.57 11.30 8.75
C GLU A 78 -7.06 11.20 8.38
N ASN A 79 -7.65 10.01 8.32
CA ASN A 79 -9.03 9.79 7.86
C ASN A 79 -9.35 10.49 6.51
N ALA A 80 -8.37 10.56 5.61
CA ALA A 80 -8.47 11.28 4.33
C ALA A 80 -9.23 10.52 3.22
N GLY A 81 -9.98 9.47 3.60
CA GLY A 81 -10.84 8.66 2.73
C GLY A 81 -10.20 7.34 2.29
N VAL A 82 -11.07 6.35 2.03
CA VAL A 82 -10.75 4.94 1.73
C VAL A 82 -9.74 4.75 0.60
N CYS A 83 -9.67 5.73 -0.27
CA CYS A 83 -8.94 5.62 -1.52
C CYS A 83 -7.45 6.00 -1.31
N LEU A 84 -7.16 6.87 -0.31
CA LEU A 84 -5.79 7.08 0.17
C LEU A 84 -5.33 5.91 1.03
N SER A 85 -6.13 5.46 2.00
CA SER A 85 -5.77 4.31 2.84
C SER A 85 -5.58 3.03 2.02
N GLY A 86 -6.46 2.77 1.05
CA GLY A 86 -6.29 1.66 0.10
C GLY A 86 -4.98 1.71 -0.68
N ALA A 87 -4.60 2.89 -1.20
CA ALA A 87 -3.32 3.05 -1.87
C ALA A 87 -2.13 2.81 -0.92
N VAL A 88 -2.26 3.20 0.35
CA VAL A 88 -1.26 2.91 1.40
C VAL A 88 -1.15 1.41 1.64
N HIS A 89 -2.25 0.68 1.83
CA HIS A 89 -2.23 -0.77 2.05
C HIS A 89 -1.57 -1.52 0.88
N LEU A 90 -1.91 -1.15 -0.35
CA LEU A 90 -1.30 -1.73 -1.56
C LEU A 90 0.20 -1.41 -1.65
N TYR A 91 0.59 -0.18 -1.35
CA TYR A 91 1.99 0.21 -1.27
C TYR A 91 2.75 -0.62 -0.23
N LEU A 92 2.22 -0.74 0.99
CA LEU A 92 2.83 -1.50 2.09
C LEU A 92 3.04 -2.97 1.70
N GLY A 93 2.05 -3.58 1.06
CA GLY A 93 2.19 -4.94 0.51
C GLY A 93 3.33 -5.06 -0.52
N ARG A 94 3.39 -4.13 -1.47
CA ARG A 94 4.39 -4.14 -2.55
C ARG A 94 5.81 -3.88 -2.04
N ILE A 95 6.00 -2.93 -1.12
CA ILE A 95 7.32 -2.65 -0.54
C ILE A 95 7.74 -3.74 0.44
N GLY A 96 6.82 -4.30 1.23
CA GLY A 96 7.10 -5.45 2.09
C GLY A 96 7.55 -6.69 1.32
N ALA A 97 7.04 -6.90 0.11
CA ALA A 97 7.44 -8.03 -0.72
C ALA A 97 8.90 -7.98 -1.23
N THR A 98 9.61 -6.86 -1.04
CA THR A 98 10.96 -6.64 -1.58
C THR A 98 12.06 -7.31 -0.76
N SER A 99 11.90 -7.43 0.56
CA SER A 99 12.86 -8.09 1.43
C SER A 99 12.21 -8.49 2.76
N ASP A 100 12.76 -9.50 3.41
CA ASP A 100 12.25 -10.00 4.69
C ASP A 100 12.28 -8.91 5.77
N LYS A 101 13.37 -8.13 5.81
CA LYS A 101 13.52 -6.97 6.70
C LYS A 101 12.41 -5.93 6.49
N THR A 102 12.01 -5.69 5.24
CA THR A 102 10.96 -4.72 4.93
C THR A 102 9.58 -5.30 5.22
N ALA A 103 9.37 -6.60 4.99
CA ALA A 103 8.16 -7.31 5.37
C ALA A 103 7.89 -7.22 6.89
N ASP A 104 8.91 -7.46 7.71
CA ASP A 104 8.83 -7.36 9.17
C ASP A 104 8.45 -5.95 9.64
N LYS A 105 8.86 -4.91 8.90
CA LYS A 105 8.50 -3.51 9.19
C LYS A 105 7.05 -3.18 8.84
N VAL A 106 6.52 -3.72 7.74
CA VAL A 106 5.18 -3.38 7.26
C VAL A 106 4.07 -4.25 7.85
N LEU A 107 4.39 -5.49 8.23
CA LEU A 107 3.42 -6.41 8.84
C LEU A 107 2.67 -5.80 10.03
N PRO A 108 3.32 -5.23 11.06
CA PRO A 108 2.59 -4.63 12.18
C PRO A 108 1.70 -3.45 11.76
N ILE A 109 2.05 -2.74 10.68
CA ILE A 109 1.24 -1.63 10.16
C ILE A 109 -0.04 -2.18 9.50
N LEU A 110 0.08 -3.26 8.71
CA LEU A 110 -1.07 -3.92 8.09
C LEU A 110 -1.97 -4.62 9.13
N ASP A 111 -1.37 -5.25 10.14
CA ASP A 111 -2.09 -5.86 11.27
C ASP A 111 -2.92 -4.82 12.04
N ASP A 112 -2.32 -3.68 12.38
CA ASP A 112 -3.03 -2.61 13.07
C ASP A 112 -4.14 -2.00 12.21
N ALA A 113 -3.87 -1.78 10.92
CA ALA A 113 -4.87 -1.29 9.98
C ALA A 113 -6.09 -2.22 9.89
N LEU A 114 -5.90 -3.55 9.95
CA LEU A 114 -7.01 -4.49 9.85
C LEU A 114 -7.98 -4.38 11.02
N LYS A 115 -7.49 -4.10 12.23
CA LYS A 115 -8.30 -4.03 13.47
C LYS A 115 -9.35 -2.92 13.42
N THR A 116 -9.10 -1.88 12.65
CA THR A 116 -9.98 -0.70 12.53
C THR A 116 -10.56 -0.54 11.11
N ALA A 117 -10.28 -1.50 10.21
CA ALA A 117 -10.66 -1.42 8.82
C ALA A 117 -12.17 -1.40 8.61
N SER A 118 -12.62 -0.52 7.73
CA SER A 118 -13.97 -0.64 7.16
C SER A 118 -14.05 -1.82 6.19
N GLU A 119 -15.26 -2.31 5.89
CA GLU A 119 -15.45 -3.39 4.92
C GLU A 119 -14.83 -3.11 3.54
N ASN A 120 -14.61 -1.84 3.18
CA ASN A 120 -14.03 -1.46 1.89
C ASN A 120 -12.49 -1.52 1.90
N GLU A 121 -11.87 -1.58 3.07
CA GLU A 121 -10.41 -1.59 3.23
C GLU A 121 -9.82 -2.98 3.43
N ILE A 122 -10.61 -3.90 4.00
CA ILE A 122 -10.20 -5.29 4.28
C ILE A 122 -9.53 -5.93 3.06
N ASP A 123 -10.13 -5.82 1.87
CA ASP A 123 -9.60 -6.44 0.66
C ASP A 123 -8.19 -5.94 0.30
N TRP A 124 -7.88 -4.66 0.51
CA TRP A 124 -6.55 -4.12 0.23
C TRP A 124 -5.53 -4.55 1.28
N ILE A 125 -5.94 -4.69 2.54
CA ILE A 125 -5.06 -5.17 3.62
C ILE A 125 -4.73 -6.64 3.42
N LEU A 126 -5.74 -7.47 3.08
CA LEU A 126 -5.53 -8.87 2.73
C LEU A 126 -4.63 -9.03 1.50
N GLU A 127 -4.75 -8.15 0.49
CA GLU A 127 -3.79 -8.11 -0.62
C GLU A 127 -2.37 -7.77 -0.16
N GLY A 128 -2.25 -6.87 0.83
CA GLY A 128 -1.00 -6.59 1.53
C GLY A 128 -0.37 -7.84 2.13
N PHE A 129 -1.15 -8.60 2.91
CA PHE A 129 -0.72 -9.88 3.49
C PHE A 129 -0.31 -10.91 2.45
N ILE A 130 -1.07 -11.06 1.36
CA ILE A 130 -0.73 -11.98 0.26
C ILE A 130 0.67 -11.67 -0.29
N ASN A 131 0.96 -10.39 -0.53
CA ASN A 131 2.23 -9.95 -1.10
C ASN A 131 3.42 -10.22 -0.19
N ILE A 132 3.26 -10.07 1.12
CA ILE A 132 4.37 -10.25 2.08
C ILE A 132 4.50 -11.68 2.60
N ALA A 133 3.53 -12.56 2.38
CA ALA A 133 3.51 -13.88 3.01
C ALA A 133 4.74 -14.78 2.73
N ASP A 134 5.49 -14.57 1.63
CA ASP A 134 6.73 -15.34 1.35
C ASP A 134 7.98 -14.71 1.98
N ARG A 135 7.83 -13.55 2.62
CA ARG A 135 8.92 -12.71 3.15
C ARG A 135 8.88 -12.61 4.67
N VAL A 136 7.99 -13.33 5.32
CA VAL A 136 7.83 -13.32 6.77
C VAL A 136 8.10 -14.69 7.36
N ASN A 137 8.53 -14.72 8.62
CA ASN A 137 8.78 -15.96 9.36
C ASN A 137 7.48 -16.71 9.73
N SER A 138 7.62 -17.92 10.28
CA SER A 138 6.48 -18.78 10.63
C SER A 138 5.50 -18.14 11.61
N ASP A 139 5.98 -17.46 12.65
CA ASP A 139 5.11 -16.80 13.64
C ASP A 139 4.27 -15.68 12.99
N SER A 140 4.90 -14.93 12.08
CA SER A 140 4.24 -13.88 11.31
C SER A 140 3.24 -14.45 10.29
N LYS A 141 3.53 -15.62 9.69
CA LYS A 141 2.57 -16.34 8.87
C LYS A 141 1.34 -16.77 9.69
N GLU A 142 1.53 -17.28 10.89
CA GLU A 142 0.43 -17.63 11.78
C GLU A 142 -0.41 -16.41 12.21
N LEU A 143 0.22 -15.23 12.39
CA LEU A 143 -0.52 -13.98 12.57
C LEU A 143 -1.38 -13.65 11.34
N ILE A 144 -0.79 -13.66 10.14
CA ILE A 144 -1.50 -13.39 8.88
C ILE A 144 -2.66 -14.37 8.69
N LYS A 145 -2.43 -15.66 8.95
CA LYS A 145 -3.44 -16.72 8.86
C LYS A 145 -4.62 -16.44 9.78
N ARG A 146 -4.38 -16.23 11.08
CA ARG A 146 -5.44 -15.92 12.05
C ARG A 146 -6.25 -14.70 11.64
N ASN A 147 -5.58 -13.64 11.19
CA ASN A 147 -6.26 -12.44 10.70
C ASN A 147 -7.13 -12.71 9.46
N ALA A 148 -6.66 -13.54 8.53
CA ALA A 148 -7.45 -13.91 7.36
C ALA A 148 -8.66 -14.79 7.73
N GLU A 149 -8.51 -15.70 8.69
CA GLU A 149 -9.59 -16.59 9.15
C GLU A 149 -10.79 -15.84 9.72
N LEU A 150 -10.58 -14.69 10.37
CA LEU A 150 -11.64 -13.79 10.84
C LEU A 150 -12.59 -13.32 9.73
N HIS A 151 -12.17 -13.43 8.46
CA HIS A 151 -12.91 -12.97 7.30
C HIS A 151 -13.41 -14.11 6.39
N LEU A 152 -13.35 -15.37 6.84
CA LEU A 152 -13.83 -16.54 6.08
C LEU A 152 -15.32 -16.42 5.69
N ASP A 153 -16.15 -15.95 6.63
CA ASP A 153 -17.60 -15.82 6.45
C ASP A 153 -18.02 -14.46 5.88
N SER A 154 -17.06 -13.68 5.34
CA SER A 154 -17.37 -12.39 4.73
C SER A 154 -18.44 -12.53 3.64
N LYS A 155 -19.41 -11.63 3.60
CA LYS A 155 -20.45 -11.59 2.54
C LYS A 155 -19.87 -11.28 1.17
N LYS A 156 -18.65 -10.70 1.11
CA LYS A 156 -17.97 -10.32 -0.13
C LYS A 156 -17.14 -11.50 -0.66
N LYS A 157 -17.50 -12.01 -1.84
CA LYS A 157 -16.74 -13.08 -2.54
C LYS A 157 -15.27 -12.71 -2.77
N ALA A 158 -15.00 -11.42 -3.03
CA ALA A 158 -13.64 -10.93 -3.23
C ALA A 158 -12.77 -11.10 -1.97
N THR A 159 -13.33 -10.82 -0.78
CA THR A 159 -12.68 -11.05 0.51
C THR A 159 -12.42 -12.54 0.72
N GLN A 160 -13.44 -13.39 0.56
CA GLN A 160 -13.28 -14.85 0.69
C GLN A 160 -12.19 -15.41 -0.24
N THR A 161 -12.09 -14.88 -1.46
CA THR A 161 -11.06 -15.29 -2.43
C THR A 161 -9.66 -14.97 -1.93
N ARG A 162 -9.47 -13.80 -1.32
CA ARG A 162 -8.18 -13.40 -0.73
C ARG A 162 -7.83 -14.23 0.50
N VAL A 163 -8.80 -14.48 1.37
CA VAL A 163 -8.62 -15.36 2.53
C VAL A 163 -8.12 -16.73 2.09
N LYS A 164 -8.81 -17.37 1.13
CA LYS A 164 -8.37 -18.68 0.58
C LYS A 164 -6.96 -18.61 -0.01
N LYS A 165 -6.62 -17.55 -0.73
CA LYS A 165 -5.27 -17.37 -1.29
C LYS A 165 -4.20 -17.23 -0.20
N ILE A 166 -4.52 -16.59 0.93
CA ILE A 166 -3.62 -16.50 2.09
C ILE A 166 -3.41 -17.87 2.71
N LEU A 167 -4.50 -18.61 2.99
CA LEU A 167 -4.43 -19.93 3.61
C LEU A 167 -3.58 -20.90 2.78
N ASN A 168 -3.84 -20.98 1.48
CA ASN A 168 -3.07 -21.84 0.55
C ASN A 168 -1.58 -21.48 0.44
N LYS A 169 -1.19 -20.26 0.83
CA LYS A 169 0.20 -19.77 0.74
C LYS A 169 0.98 -19.98 2.04
N ILE A 170 0.25 -20.22 3.13
CA ILE A 170 0.80 -20.39 4.49
C ILE A 170 0.80 -21.85 4.92
N GLU A 171 -0.05 -22.70 4.32
CA GLU A 171 0.05 -24.18 4.38
C GLU A 171 1.42 -24.68 3.89
#